data_AF-A0A935S3A7-F1
#
_entry.id   AF-A0A935S3A7-F1
#
_cell.length_a   1.000
_cell.length_b   1.000
_cell.length_c   1.000
_cell.angle_alpha   90.00
_cell.angle_beta   90.00
_cell.angle_gamma   90.00
#
_symmetry.space_group_name_H-M   'P 1'
#
loop_
_entity.id
_entity.type
_entity.pdbx_description
1 polymer ?
#
loop_
_entity_poly.entity_id
_entity_poly.type
_entity_poly.pdbx_seq_one_letter_code
_entity_poly.pdbx_strand_id
1 'polypeptide(L)' 'MNDHSGMVKPGGTLVYSTCSILPSENEEQIKNFLQKNNTFVLEEQRTIYPSEGFDGFYMCKLKRK' A
#
# COMPACT_ATOMS: atom_id res chain seq x y z
N MET A 1 -4.83 -7.15 3.12
CA MET A 1 -3.96 -6.37 4.03
C MET A 1 -4.18 -6.66 5.51
N ASN A 2 -5.41 -6.63 6.02
CA ASN A 2 -5.68 -6.81 7.46
C ASN A 2 -5.21 -8.15 8.05
N ASP A 3 -5.25 -9.24 7.29
CA ASP A 3 -4.86 -10.56 7.81
C ASP A 3 -3.35 -10.71 8.04
N HIS A 4 -2.53 -9.96 7.30
CA HIS A 4 -1.06 -10.11 7.30
C HIS A 4 -0.32 -8.98 8.02
N SER A 5 -0.99 -7.86 8.33
CA SER A 5 -0.37 -6.72 9.03
C SER A 5 0.11 -7.08 10.44
N GLY A 6 -0.54 -8.03 11.10
CA GLY A 6 -0.14 -8.54 12.42
C GLY A 6 1.22 -9.23 12.45
N MET A 7 1.67 -9.78 11.30
CA MET A 7 2.94 -10.51 11.18
C MET A 7 4.17 -9.59 11.04
N VAL A 8 3.95 -8.31 10.77
CA VAL A 8 5.03 -7.32 10.63
C VAL A 8 5.47 -6.90 12.01
N LYS A 9 6.72 -7.15 12.41
CA LYS A 9 7.24 -6.68 13.72
C LYS A 9 7.17 -5.14 13.85
N PRO A 10 7.13 -4.57 15.07
CA PRO A 10 7.33 -3.13 15.28
C PRO A 10 8.62 -2.65 14.60
N GLY A 11 8.58 -1.49 13.96
CA GLY A 11 9.65 -1.00 13.09
C GLY A 11 9.81 -1.78 11.77
N GLY A 12 8.96 -2.76 11.47
CA GLY A 12 8.96 -3.52 10.22
C GLY A 12 8.27 -2.77 9.08
N THR A 13 8.51 -3.23 7.86
CA THR A 13 7.95 -2.64 6.64
C THR A 13 6.96 -3.61 5.99
N LEU A 14 5.79 -3.09 5.63
CA LEU A 14 4.79 -3.76 4.81
C LEU A 14 4.78 -3.11 3.43
N VAL A 15 4.97 -3.91 2.39
CA VAL A 15 4.82 -3.45 1.00
C VAL A 15 3.52 -4.01 0.45
N TYR A 16 2.73 -3.14 -0.17
CA TYR A 16 1.52 -3.52 -0.90
C TYR A 16 1.71 -3.16 -2.36
N SER A 17 1.33 -4.05 -3.26
CA SER A 17 1.47 -3.86 -4.69
C SER A 17 0.35 -4.53 -5.47
N THR A 18 -0.13 -3.87 -6.52
CA THR A 18 -1.19 -4.37 -7.41
C THR A 18 -0.84 -4.07 -8.87
N CYS A 19 -1.32 -4.92 -9.78
CA CYS A 19 -1.29 -4.65 -11.22
C CYS A 19 -2.54 -3.88 -11.67
N SER A 20 -2.99 -2.91 -10.87
CA SER A 20 -4.14 -2.07 -11.17
C SER A 20 -3.79 -0.61 -10.92
N ILE A 21 -4.40 0.28 -11.68
CA ILE A 21 -4.26 1.73 -11.54
C ILE A 21 -5.51 2.38 -10.95
N LEU A 22 -6.54 1.59 -10.64
CA LEU A 22 -7.80 2.11 -10.13
C LEU A 22 -7.61 2.65 -8.70
N PRO A 23 -7.95 3.93 -8.44
CA PRO A 23 -7.80 4.54 -7.11
C PRO A 23 -8.52 3.75 -6.01
N SER A 24 -9.67 3.14 -6.34
CA SER A 24 -10.47 2.34 -5.40
C SER A 24 -9.78 1.06 -4.95
N GLU A 25 -8.91 0.49 -5.78
CA GLU A 25 -8.10 -0.69 -5.43
C GLU A 25 -6.78 -0.30 -4.77
N ASN A 26 -6.38 0.97 -4.84
CA ASN A 26 -5.06 1.45 -4.43
C ASN A 26 -5.17 2.44 -3.26
N GLU A 27 -5.24 3.74 -3.56
CA GLU A 27 -5.22 4.81 -2.56
C GLU A 27 -6.36 4.69 -1.54
N GLU A 28 -7.56 4.28 -1.97
CA GLU A 28 -8.68 4.07 -1.06
C GLU A 28 -8.45 2.86 -0.13
N GLN A 29 -7.86 1.77 -0.65
CA GLN A 29 -7.45 0.62 0.17
C GLN A 29 -6.45 1.04 1.25
N ILE A 30 -5.44 1.85 0.89
CA ILE A 30 -4.42 2.32 1.83
C ILE A 30 -5.02 3.29 2.86
N LYS A 31 -5.87 4.22 2.45
CA LYS A 31 -6.57 5.12 3.38
C LYS A 31 -7.43 4.35 4.38
N ASN A 32 -8.23 3.40 3.90
CA ASN A 32 -9.07 2.56 4.74
C ASN A 32 -8.24 1.69 5.69
N PHE A 33 -7.09 1.18 5.24
CA PHE A 33 -6.18 0.41 6.07
C PHE A 33 -5.58 1.27 7.20
N LEU A 34 -5.08 2.47 6.89
CA LEU A 34 -4.47 3.38 7.86
C LEU A 34 -5.47 3.91 8.88
N GLN A 35 -6.73 4.16 8.48
CA GLN A 35 -7.81 4.56 9.40
C GLN A 35 -8.12 3.48 10.44
N LYS A 36 -7.96 2.20 10.07
CA LYS A 36 -8.21 1.06 10.96
C LYS A 36 -6.97 0.60 11.74
N ASN A 37 -5.77 0.96 11.27
CA ASN A 37 -4.50 0.49 11.80
C ASN A 37 -3.53 1.66 12.07
N ASN A 38 -3.77 2.40 13.15
CA ASN A 38 -3.00 3.59 13.53
C ASN A 38 -1.53 3.31 13.91
N THR A 39 -1.14 2.03 13.98
CA THR A 39 0.25 1.57 14.18
C THR A 39 1.06 1.60 12.90
N PHE A 40 0.44 1.77 11.73
CA PHE A 40 1.14 1.90 10.46
C PHE A 40 1.16 3.34 9.97
N VAL A 41 2.21 3.70 9.24
CA VAL A 41 2.33 4.97 8.52
C VAL A 41 2.75 4.71 7.08
N LEU A 42 2.20 5.50 6.16
CA LEU A 42 2.63 5.50 4.77
C LEU A 42 3.95 6.25 4.66
N GLU A 43 5.00 5.57 4.20
CA GLU A 43 6.30 6.19 3.92
C GLU A 43 6.37 6.63 2.46
N GLU A 44 5.94 5.77 1.54
CA GLU A 44 6.05 6.01 0.11
C GLU A 44 4.90 5.33 -0.65
N GLN A 45 4.43 5.93 -1.73
CA GLN A 45 3.59 5.27 -2.70
C GLN A 45 3.91 5.74 -4.11
N ARG A 46 3.72 4.85 -5.08
CA ARG A 46 3.94 5.13 -6.49
C ARG A 46 2.92 4.39 -7.33
N THR A 47 2.37 5.12 -8.29
CA THR A 47 1.56 4.57 -9.39
C THR A 47 2.39 4.66 -10.65
N ILE A 48 2.54 3.56 -11.36
CA ILE A 48 3.10 3.48 -12.70
C ILE A 48 1.90 3.42 -13.64
N TYR A 49 1.77 4.38 -14.54
CA TYR A 49 0.63 4.43 -15.45
C TYR A 49 0.94 3.64 -16.73
N PRO A 50 -0.10 3.15 -17.45
CA PRO A 50 0.12 2.37 -18.66
C PRO A 50 0.80 3.17 -19.77
N SER A 51 0.65 4.49 -19.73
CA SER A 51 1.36 5.44 -20.60
C SER A 51 2.88 5.38 -20.49
N GLU A 52 3.43 4.73 -19.46
CA GLU A 52 4.87 4.52 -19.27
C GLU A 52 5.36 3.19 -19.91
N GLY A 53 4.51 2.44 -20.61
CA GLY A 53 4.87 1.25 -21.40
C GLY A 53 4.61 -0.11 -20.74
N PHE A 54 3.87 -0.15 -19.62
CA PHE A 54 3.49 -1.36 -18.88
C PHE A 54 1.96 -1.44 -18.68
N ASP A 55 1.41 -2.52 -18.13
CA ASP A 55 -0.05 -2.67 -17.87
C ASP A 55 -0.60 -1.72 -16.79
N GLY A 56 0.27 -0.93 -16.15
CA GLY A 56 -0.05 -0.10 -15.00
C GLY A 56 0.10 -0.86 -13.68
N PHE A 57 0.67 -0.20 -12.69
CA PHE A 57 1.05 -0.83 -11.43
C PHE A 57 0.92 0.17 -10.28
N TYR A 58 0.59 -0.32 -9.10
CA TYR A 58 0.64 0.48 -7.89
C TYR A 58 1.47 -0.23 -6.84
N MET A 59 2.24 0.54 -6.10
CA MET A 59 2.96 0.06 -4.94
C MET A 59 3.00 1.10 -3.83
N CYS A 60 2.94 0.65 -2.59
CA CYS A 60 3.17 1.49 -1.44
C CYS A 60 3.97 0.78 -0.36
N LYS A 61 4.71 1.59 0.40
CA LYS A 61 5.53 1.18 1.53
C LYS A 61 4.95 1.76 2.80
N LEU A 62 4.61 0.88 3.73
CA LEU A 62 4.08 1.21 5.04
C LEU A 62 5.07 0.78 6.12
N LYS A 63 5.29 1.62 7.12
CA LYS A 63 6.10 1.33 8.29
C LYS A 63 5.21 1.07 9.49
N ARG A 64 5.43 -0.05 10.17
CA ARG A 64 4.84 -0.27 11.50
C ARG A 64 5.67 0.50 12.52
N LYS A 65 5.02 1.37 13.30
CA LYS A 65 5.59 2.02 14.48
C LYS A 65 5.94 0.99 15.56
#